data_AF-A0A2N9WVU1-F1
#
_entry.id   AF-A0A2N9WVU1-F1
#
_cell.length_a   1.000
_cell.length_b   1.000
_cell.length_c   1.000
_cell.angle_alpha   90.00
_cell.angle_beta   90.00
_cell.angle_gamma   90.00
#
_symmetry.space_group_name_H-M   'P 1'
#
loop_
_entity.id
_entity.type
_entity.pdbx_description
1 polymer ?
#
loop_
_entity_poly.entity_id
_entity_poly.type
_entity_poly.pdbx_seq_one_letter_code
_entity_poly.pdbx_strand_id
1 'polypeptide(L)'
;MTESEFLQYSDDLFGHIEESIDAGGWNLDCEASGNVLTIEADSGEQIIVNRHAATQELWIAAKSGGYHFACQHGQWLSARDGSEFFAVLSQVLSAACGDEVQIPVLN
;
A
#
# COMPACT_ATOMS: atom_id res chain seq x y z
N MET A 1 2.36 -5.74 17.70
CA MET A 1 3.25 -4.58 17.60
C MET A 1 2.81 -3.52 18.58
N THR A 2 3.72 -2.70 19.06
CA THR A 2 3.42 -1.44 19.74
C THR A 2 3.07 -0.36 18.70
N GLU A 3 2.52 0.77 19.13
CA GLU A 3 2.21 1.89 18.23
C GLU A 3 3.47 2.45 17.58
N SER A 4 4.59 2.58 18.32
CA SER A 4 5.85 3.06 17.75
C SER A 4 6.43 2.09 16.72
N GLU A 5 6.33 0.78 16.95
CA GLU A 5 6.71 -0.24 15.96
C GLU A 5 5.85 -0.17 14.70
N PHE A 6 4.54 0.07 14.85
CA PHE A 6 3.64 0.28 13.72
C PHE A 6 4.04 1.51 12.90
N LEU A 7 4.26 2.65 13.57
CA LEU A 7 4.63 3.88 12.90
C LEU A 7 5.93 3.73 12.13
N GLN A 8 6.97 3.16 12.76
CA GLN A 8 8.24 2.89 12.09
C GLN A 8 8.07 1.97 10.87
N TYR A 9 7.38 0.83 11.04
CA TYR A 9 7.13 -0.08 9.92
C TYR A 9 6.38 0.62 8.78
N SER A 10 5.37 1.44 9.09
CA SER A 10 4.59 2.14 8.08
C SER A 10 5.35 3.28 7.39
N ASP A 11 6.36 3.87 8.04
CA ASP A 11 7.30 4.80 7.40
C ASP A 11 8.18 4.05 6.38
N ASP A 12 8.77 2.93 6.81
CA ASP A 12 9.60 2.10 5.94
C ASP A 12 8.79 1.54 4.77
N LEU A 13 7.52 1.18 4.99
CA LEU A 13 6.58 0.75 3.96
C LEU A 13 6.36 1.80 2.88
N PHE A 14 6.16 3.07 3.26
CA PHE A 14 5.90 4.12 2.27
C PHE A 14 7.12 4.32 1.36
N GLY A 15 8.32 4.41 1.96
CA GLY A 15 9.56 4.50 1.19
C GLY A 15 9.78 3.29 0.29
N HIS A 16 9.52 2.08 0.79
CA HIS A 16 9.65 0.85 0.01
C HIS A 16 8.69 0.79 -1.19
N ILE A 17 7.45 1.27 -1.04
CA ILE A 17 6.50 1.34 -2.15
C ILE A 17 6.99 2.33 -3.23
N GLU A 18 7.42 3.51 -2.83
CA GLU A 18 7.95 4.54 -3.72
C GLU A 18 9.20 4.03 -4.47
N GLU A 19 10.18 3.48 -3.74
CA GLU A 19 11.40 2.90 -4.34
C GLU A 19 11.09 1.74 -5.29
N SER A 20 10.12 0.89 -4.94
CA SER A 20 9.70 -0.22 -5.80
C SER A 20 9.07 0.30 -7.09
N ILE A 21 8.24 1.34 -7.00
CA ILE A 21 7.59 1.97 -8.16
C ILE A 21 8.63 2.61 -9.08
N ASP A 22 9.54 3.41 -8.53
CA ASP A 22 10.62 4.05 -9.27
C ASP A 22 11.52 3.03 -9.97
N ALA A 23 11.89 1.94 -9.26
CA ALA A 23 12.72 0.88 -9.83
C ALA A 23 12.00 0.08 -10.92
N GLY A 24 10.68 -0.06 -10.82
CA GLY A 24 9.84 -0.71 -11.83
C GLY A 24 9.62 0.13 -13.09
N GLY A 25 9.79 1.45 -12.99
CA GLY A 25 9.61 2.38 -14.12
C GLY A 25 8.18 2.44 -14.63
N TRP A 26 7.20 2.16 -13.77
CA TRP A 26 5.78 2.28 -14.08
C TRP A 26 5.34 3.74 -14.05
N ASN A 27 4.34 4.12 -14.86
CA ASN A 27 3.81 5.49 -14.89
C ASN A 27 2.87 5.73 -13.69
N LEU A 28 3.47 5.81 -12.50
CA LEU A 28 2.81 5.99 -11.21
C LEU A 28 3.63 7.01 -10.39
N ASP A 29 2.99 8.10 -9.99
CA ASP A 29 3.61 9.14 -9.15
C ASP A 29 3.20 8.96 -7.69
N CYS A 30 4.15 9.04 -6.77
CA CYS A 30 3.92 8.90 -5.33
C CYS A 30 4.01 10.25 -4.60
N GLU A 31 3.04 10.53 -3.72
CA GLU A 31 3.08 11.67 -2.80
C GLU A 31 2.72 11.23 -1.37
N ALA A 32 3.70 11.29 -0.47
CA ALA A 32 3.48 11.04 0.96
C ALA A 32 3.11 12.33 1.71
N SER A 33 2.02 12.28 2.48
CA SER A 33 1.55 13.36 3.34
C SER A 33 0.99 12.81 4.65
N GLY A 34 1.79 12.89 5.71
CA GLY A 34 1.44 12.39 7.04
C GLY A 34 1.11 10.90 7.02
N ASN A 35 -0.16 10.55 7.28
CA ASN A 35 -0.60 9.15 7.34
C ASN A 35 -0.98 8.57 5.96
N VAL A 36 -0.81 9.33 4.88
CA VAL A 36 -1.32 8.97 3.56
C VAL A 36 -0.18 8.93 2.56
N LEU A 37 -0.14 7.89 1.74
CA LEU A 37 0.60 7.82 0.50
C LEU A 37 -0.43 7.79 -0.63
N THR A 38 -0.43 8.85 -1.44
CA THR A 38 -1.21 8.92 -2.67
C THR A 38 -0.36 8.40 -3.82
N ILE A 39 -0.89 7.48 -4.61
CA ILE A 39 -0.24 6.95 -5.81
C ILE A 39 -1.16 7.25 -6.99
N GLU A 40 -0.71 8.07 -7.93
CA GLU A 40 -1.51 8.55 -9.07
C GLU A 40 -0.97 7.99 -10.39
N ALA A 41 -1.85 7.42 -11.19
CA ALA A 41 -1.52 7.00 -12.56
C ALA A 41 -1.71 8.16 -13.55
N ASP A 42 -1.07 8.10 -14.73
CA ASP A 42 -1.22 9.09 -15.82
C ASP A 42 -2.68 9.41 -16.21
N SER A 43 -3.60 8.48 -15.95
CA SER A 43 -5.03 8.65 -16.20
C SER A 43 -5.72 9.60 -15.20
N GLY A 44 -5.04 9.98 -14.11
CA GLY A 44 -5.58 10.68 -12.95
C GLY A 44 -6.29 9.76 -11.94
N GLU A 45 -6.25 8.43 -12.14
CA GLU A 45 -6.74 7.48 -11.14
C GLU A 45 -5.78 7.42 -9.94
N GLN A 46 -6.35 7.53 -8.74
CA GLN A 46 -5.59 7.53 -7.49
C GLN A 46 -5.83 6.26 -6.68
N ILE A 47 -4.74 5.73 -6.14
CA ILE A 47 -4.70 4.67 -5.14
C ILE A 47 -4.16 5.31 -3.86
N ILE A 48 -4.91 5.16 -2.77
CA ILE A 48 -4.55 5.75 -1.48
C ILE A 48 -4.14 4.64 -0.52
N VAL A 49 -2.88 4.65 -0.07
CA VAL A 49 -2.41 3.83 1.03
C VAL A 49 -2.44 4.66 2.30
N ASN A 50 -3.16 4.20 3.33
CA ASN A 50 -3.26 4.91 4.60
C ASN A 50 -2.77 4.03 5.75
N ARG A 51 -1.97 4.62 6.65
CA ARG A 51 -1.64 4.03 7.94
C ARG A 51 -2.64 4.52 8.99
N HIS A 52 -3.36 3.60 9.63
CA HIS A 52 -4.40 3.95 10.59
C HIS A 52 -3.90 3.69 12.03
N ALA A 53 -3.20 4.66 12.62
CA ALA A 53 -2.50 4.50 13.91
C ALA A 53 -3.41 4.04 15.07
N ALA A 54 -4.67 4.50 15.09
CA ALA A 54 -5.61 4.13 16.15
C ALA A 54 -5.98 2.63 16.15
N THR A 55 -5.97 1.98 14.99
CA THR A 55 -6.25 0.53 14.86
C THR A 55 -5.01 -0.30 14.51
N GLN A 56 -3.87 0.35 14.21
CA GLN A 56 -2.64 -0.28 13.73
C GLN A 56 -2.88 -1.14 12.48
N GLU A 57 -3.65 -0.59 11.55
CA GLU A 57 -3.98 -1.22 10.27
C GLU A 57 -3.39 -0.44 9.11
N LEU A 58 -3.13 -1.15 8.00
CA LEU A 58 -2.84 -0.57 6.70
C LEU A 58 -4.10 -0.63 5.86
N TRP A 59 -4.46 0.46 5.20
CA TRP A 59 -5.65 0.55 4.36
C TRP A 59 -5.25 0.90 2.93
N ILE A 60 -6.00 0.37 1.96
CA ILE A 60 -5.92 0.72 0.54
C ILE A 60 -7.30 1.19 0.10
N ALA A 61 -7.39 2.38 -0.49
CA ALA A 61 -8.56 2.80 -1.26
C ALA A 61 -8.20 2.83 -2.75
N ALA A 62 -8.96 2.10 -3.55
CA ALA A 62 -8.85 2.07 -5.00
C ALA A 62 -10.25 2.08 -5.62
N LYS A 63 -10.33 2.24 -6.94
CA LYS A 63 -11.61 2.19 -7.67
C LYS A 63 -12.37 0.89 -7.49
N SER A 64 -11.66 -0.22 -7.27
CA SER A 64 -12.24 -1.54 -6.97
C SER A 64 -12.83 -1.66 -5.56
N GLY A 65 -12.49 -0.75 -4.64
CA GLY A 65 -13.01 -0.71 -3.27
C GLY A 65 -11.99 -0.29 -2.22
N GLY A 66 -12.39 -0.41 -0.95
CA GLY A 66 -11.54 -0.22 0.22
C GLY A 66 -11.13 -1.57 0.84
N TYR A 67 -9.88 -1.66 1.26
CA TYR A 67 -9.27 -2.87 1.82
C TYR A 67 -8.51 -2.51 3.08
N HIS A 68 -8.72 -3.24 4.18
CA HIS A 68 -8.04 -3.00 5.45
C HIS A 68 -7.29 -4.26 5.87
N PHE A 69 -6.08 -4.08 6.36
CA PHE A 69 -5.16 -5.17 6.68
C PHE A 69 -4.65 -5.00 8.11
N ALA A 70 -4.78 -6.06 8.90
CA ALA A 70 -4.22 -6.15 10.24
C ALA A 70 -2.99 -7.06 10.22
N CYS A 71 -1.98 -6.73 11.03
CA CYS A 71 -0.80 -7.58 11.14
C CYS A 71 -1.10 -8.86 11.95
N GLN A 72 -0.89 -10.01 11.32
CA GLN A 72 -1.03 -11.34 11.92
C GLN A 72 0.24 -12.14 11.64
N HIS A 73 0.99 -12.48 12.69
CA HIS A 73 2.25 -13.23 12.58
C HIS A 73 3.27 -12.64 11.59
N GLY A 74 3.33 -11.31 11.50
CA GLY A 74 4.23 -10.58 10.59
C GLY A 74 3.69 -10.39 9.17
N GLN A 75 2.46 -10.84 8.88
CA GLN A 75 1.81 -10.64 7.58
C GLN A 75 0.64 -9.66 7.70
N TRP A 76 0.41 -8.85 6.68
CA TRP A 76 -0.71 -7.90 6.64
C TRP A 76 -1.88 -8.52 5.92
N LEU A 77 -2.89 -8.98 6.68
CA LEU A 77 -3.98 -9.79 6.16
C LEU A 77 -5.33 -9.10 6.30
N SER A 78 -6.15 -9.20 5.26
CA SER A 78 -7.54 -8.80 5.25
C SER A 78 -8.37 -9.73 6.14
N ALA A 79 -9.12 -9.15 7.08
CA ALA A 79 -10.06 -9.91 7.90
C ALA A 79 -11.29 -10.42 7.11
N ARG A 80 -11.52 -9.87 5.90
CA ARG A 80 -12.69 -10.20 5.08
C ARG A 80 -12.50 -11.51 4.32
N ASP A 81 -11.32 -11.72 3.77
CA ASP A 81 -11.04 -12.79 2.81
C ASP A 81 -9.64 -13.40 2.94
N GLY A 82 -8.82 -12.92 3.86
CA GLY A 82 -7.45 -13.42 4.07
C GLY A 82 -6.44 -12.97 3.00
N SER A 83 -6.82 -12.06 2.10
CA SER A 83 -5.88 -11.48 1.14
C SER A 83 -4.74 -10.74 1.82
N GLU A 84 -3.58 -10.73 1.17
CA GLU A 84 -2.33 -10.14 1.67
C GLU A 84 -2.14 -8.73 1.08
N PHE A 85 -1.66 -7.77 1.88
CA PHE A 85 -1.54 -6.35 1.53
C PHE A 85 -0.75 -6.11 0.23
N PHE A 86 0.45 -6.65 0.08
CA PHE A 86 1.29 -6.42 -1.10
C PHE A 86 0.71 -7.05 -2.35
N ALA A 87 0.05 -8.20 -2.22
CA ALA A 87 -0.68 -8.83 -3.31
C ALA A 87 -1.84 -7.93 -3.80
N VAL A 88 -2.63 -7.38 -2.87
CA VAL A 88 -3.73 -6.46 -3.23
C VAL A 88 -3.19 -5.15 -3.80
N LEU A 89 -2.13 -4.57 -3.20
CA LEU A 89 -1.49 -3.35 -3.69
C LEU A 89 -1.01 -3.52 -5.14
N SER A 90 -0.26 -4.58 -5.41
CA SER A 90 0.24 -4.89 -6.75
C SER A 90 -0.91 -5.05 -7.76
N GLN A 91 -2.00 -5.70 -7.35
CA GLN A 91 -3.20 -5.86 -8.18
C GLN A 91 -3.86 -4.53 -8.51
N VAL A 92 -4.09 -3.65 -7.53
CA VAL A 92 -4.79 -2.38 -7.77
C VAL A 92 -3.93 -1.39 -8.55
N LEU A 93 -2.61 -1.37 -8.32
CA LEU A 93 -1.68 -0.55 -9.09
C LEU A 93 -1.64 -1.02 -10.55
N SER A 94 -1.54 -2.33 -10.78
CA SER A 94 -1.58 -2.89 -12.14
C SER A 94 -2.86 -2.52 -12.88
N ALA A 95 -4.00 -2.56 -12.18
CA ALA A 95 -5.28 -2.17 -12.76
C ALA A 95 -5.35 -0.67 -13.11
N ALA A 96 -4.66 0.19 -12.37
CA ALA A 96 -4.70 1.64 -12.54
C ALA A 96 -3.78 2.15 -13.66
N CYS A 97 -2.56 1.62 -13.78
CA CYS A 97 -1.62 2.02 -14.83
C CYS A 97 -1.72 1.15 -16.10
N GLY A 98 -2.33 -0.02 -16.03
CA GLY A 98 -2.46 -0.94 -17.16
C GLY A 98 -1.21 -1.78 -17.45
N ASP A 99 -0.20 -1.69 -16.59
CA ASP A 99 1.04 -2.48 -16.64
C ASP A 99 1.05 -3.56 -15.54
N GLU A 100 1.88 -4.58 -15.68
CA GLU A 100 2.10 -5.55 -14.59
C GLU A 100 3.02 -4.93 -13.53
N VAL A 101 2.42 -4.53 -12.40
CA VAL A 101 3.11 -3.98 -11.24
C VAL A 101 3.34 -5.07 -10.20
N GLN A 102 4.54 -5.13 -9.63
CA GLN A 102 4.88 -6.04 -8.54
C GLN A 102 5.60 -5.27 -7.44
N ILE A 103 4.93 -5.08 -6.31
CA ILE A 103 5.55 -4.53 -5.10
C ILE A 103 5.98 -5.70 -4.21
N PRO A 104 7.29 -5.92 -4.00
CA PRO A 104 7.77 -7.00 -3.14
C PRO A 104 7.32 -6.80 -1.70
N VAL A 105 7.18 -7.90 -0.95
CA VAL A 105 6.94 -7.84 0.49
C VAL A 105 8.13 -7.16 1.18
N LEU A 106 7.84 -6.21 2.07
CA LEU A 106 8.83 -5.58 2.94
C LEU A 106 9.34 -6.59 3.97
N ASN A 107 10.66 -6.83 4.00
CA ASN A 107 11.33 -7.77 4.90
C ASN A 107 11.98 -7.09 6.09
#